data_AF-A0A6G1J6N8-F1
#
_entry.id   AF-A0A6G1J6N8-F1
#
_cell.length_a   1.000
_cell.length_b   1.000
_cell.length_c   1.000
_cell.angle_alpha   90.00
_cell.angle_beta   90.00
_cell.angle_gamma   90.00
#
_symmetry.space_group_name_H-M   'P 1'
#
loop_
_entity.id
_entity.type
_entity.pdbx_description
1 polymer ?
#
loop_
_entity_poly.entity_id
_entity_poly.type
_entity_poly.pdbx_seq_one_letter_code
_entity_poly.pdbx_strand_id
1 'polypeptide(L)'
;MAPSGAKSPKPLAPQQQSVFQPLELVDIRTMSAPERHALALGPRVNIYKGGGMDDIIAEIPVRLVKQASLISRTLLASPKFGTHFPYDCDKEGVLEFLRYLVYLTRTEDRPVPMVRKDKTREDLCICGGAYLLGMQKYTEHIYKHYWDYWTETIPDYEEIDIITQLPASMDKNARLFNKIANDLAVLVRHDTAPDPEEFKDYLETKNLRLRDAITEINNVHAYYVKKEEEHVERQRKMEEADRAREELLEAKVEREREMHVQEKHKFEAINARNAALESSIKEKMKKAGQMFTTEEKQHWVRTRGTRPPKGR
;
A
#
# COMPACT_ATOMS: atom_id res chain seq x y z
N MET A 1 -7.90 54.27 -12.16
CA MET A 1 -8.50 53.62 -10.98
C MET A 1 -7.83 52.27 -10.80
N ALA A 2 -6.97 52.13 -9.79
CA ALA A 2 -6.22 50.90 -9.55
C ALA A 2 -7.04 49.96 -8.64
N PRO A 3 -7.05 48.64 -8.89
CA PRO A 3 -7.80 47.69 -8.08
C PRO A 3 -7.16 47.53 -6.69
N SER A 4 -7.99 47.75 -5.68
CA SER A 4 -7.71 47.57 -4.25
C SER A 4 -7.28 46.13 -3.95
N GLY A 5 -6.09 45.97 -3.38
CA GLY A 5 -5.52 44.68 -3.02
C GLY A 5 -6.32 43.97 -1.92
N ALA A 6 -6.90 42.82 -2.25
CA ALA A 6 -7.53 41.93 -1.30
C ALA A 6 -6.47 41.34 -0.36
N LYS A 7 -6.61 41.59 0.95
CA LYS A 7 -5.74 41.03 1.99
C LYS A 7 -6.03 39.54 2.15
N SER A 8 -5.02 38.71 1.94
CA SER A 8 -5.08 37.27 2.17
C SER A 8 -5.50 36.97 3.63
N PRO A 9 -6.43 36.03 3.86
CA PRO A 9 -6.88 35.68 5.20
C PRO A 9 -5.73 35.10 6.03
N LYS A 10 -5.59 35.58 7.28
CA LYS A 10 -4.62 35.06 8.24
C LYS A 10 -4.87 33.55 8.47
N PRO A 11 -3.83 32.70 8.45
CA PRO A 11 -3.97 31.30 8.80
C PRO A 11 -4.46 31.17 10.24
N LEU A 12 -5.57 30.46 10.43
CA LEU A 12 -6.12 30.14 11.75
C LEU A 12 -5.08 29.33 12.54
N ALA A 13 -4.87 29.73 13.80
CA ALA A 13 -3.97 29.03 14.70
C ALA A 13 -4.37 27.55 14.80
N PRO A 14 -3.40 26.61 14.79
CA PRO A 14 -3.69 25.19 14.93
C PRO A 14 -4.42 24.96 16.25
N GLN A 15 -5.67 24.53 16.15
CA GLN A 15 -6.45 24.13 17.32
C GLN A 15 -5.72 22.97 17.97
N GLN A 16 -5.32 23.13 19.23
CA GLN A 16 -4.73 22.07 20.03
C GLN A 16 -5.75 20.92 20.12
N GLN A 17 -5.47 19.84 19.39
CA GLN A 17 -6.20 18.60 19.54
C GLN A 17 -5.93 18.07 20.94
N SER A 18 -6.91 18.17 21.83
CA SER A 18 -6.84 17.57 23.15
C SER A 18 -6.54 16.08 23.00
N VAL A 19 -5.42 15.61 23.54
CA VAL A 19 -5.04 14.20 23.55
C VAL A 19 -6.14 13.44 24.29
N PHE A 20 -7.02 12.79 23.54
CA PHE A 20 -8.13 12.03 24.06
C PHE A 20 -7.56 10.73 24.63
N GLN A 21 -7.40 10.64 25.95
CA GLN A 21 -7.05 9.36 26.56
C GLN A 21 -8.21 8.39 26.32
N PRO A 22 -7.96 7.21 25.70
CA PRO A 22 -9.01 6.22 25.50
C PRO A 22 -9.53 5.81 26.88
N LEU A 23 -10.83 5.98 27.12
CA LEU A 23 -11.48 5.38 28.27
C LEU A 23 -11.37 3.87 28.11
N GLU A 24 -10.57 3.22 28.95
CA GLU A 24 -10.48 1.77 29.00
C GLU A 24 -11.83 1.23 29.50
N LEU A 25 -12.64 0.69 28.58
CA LEU A 25 -13.95 0.15 28.91
C LEU A 25 -13.82 -1.20 29.60
N VAL A 26 -14.20 -1.27 30.88
CA VAL A 26 -14.26 -2.54 31.62
C VAL A 26 -15.19 -3.53 30.92
N ASP A 27 -14.76 -4.77 30.79
CA ASP A 27 -15.58 -5.87 30.30
C ASP A 27 -16.61 -6.29 31.36
N ILE A 28 -17.91 -6.21 31.03
CA ILE A 28 -18.95 -6.58 31.99
C ILE A 28 -18.88 -8.07 32.35
N ARG A 29 -18.24 -8.91 31.52
CA ARG A 29 -18.01 -10.34 31.81
C ARG A 29 -17.01 -10.56 32.94
N THR A 30 -16.14 -9.59 33.22
CA THR A 30 -15.13 -9.67 34.28
C THR A 30 -15.57 -9.01 35.58
N MET A 31 -16.71 -8.31 35.58
CA MET A 31 -17.29 -7.67 36.77
C MET A 31 -17.88 -8.72 37.71
N SER A 32 -17.96 -8.41 39.00
CA SER A 32 -18.67 -9.24 39.99
C SER A 32 -20.19 -9.22 39.77
N ALA A 33 -20.91 -10.23 40.26
CA ALA A 33 -22.37 -10.30 40.10
C ALA A 33 -23.11 -9.05 40.63
N PRO A 34 -22.79 -8.51 41.84
CA PRO A 34 -23.44 -7.29 42.33
C PRO A 34 -23.21 -6.08 41.43
N GLU A 35 -22.00 -5.92 40.88
CA GLU A 35 -21.69 -4.82 39.96
C GLU A 35 -22.48 -4.97 38.65
N ARG A 36 -22.60 -6.19 38.12
CA ARG A 36 -23.41 -6.46 36.92
C ARG A 36 -24.89 -6.20 37.15
N HIS A 37 -25.45 -6.62 38.29
CA HIS A 37 -26.85 -6.30 38.63
C HIS A 37 -27.07 -4.80 38.74
N ALA A 38 -26.11 -4.05 39.29
CA ALA A 38 -26.20 -2.59 39.41
C ALA A 38 -26.28 -1.88 38.04
N LEU A 39 -25.78 -2.49 36.96
CA LEU A 39 -25.89 -1.99 35.58
C LEU A 39 -27.31 -2.12 35.02
N ALA A 40 -28.12 -3.07 35.53
CA ALA A 40 -29.50 -3.26 35.09
C ALA A 40 -30.48 -2.21 35.65
N LEU A 41 -30.06 -1.45 36.66
CA LEU A 41 -30.88 -0.48 37.38
C LEU A 41 -30.83 0.93 36.76
N GLY A 42 -31.84 1.74 37.09
CA GLY A 42 -31.89 3.16 36.76
C GLY A 42 -32.64 3.49 35.46
N PRO A 43 -32.41 4.70 34.90
CA PRO A 43 -33.11 5.13 33.69
C PRO A 43 -32.74 4.25 32.49
N ARG A 44 -33.70 4.07 31.59
CA ARG A 44 -33.56 3.32 30.35
C ARG A 44 -33.56 4.28 29.17
N VAL A 45 -32.94 3.86 28.08
CA VAL A 45 -32.95 4.57 26.79
C VAL A 45 -33.54 3.65 25.74
N ASN A 46 -34.43 4.20 24.91
CA ASN A 46 -35.07 3.48 23.82
C ASN A 46 -34.14 3.49 22.59
N ILE A 47 -34.09 2.37 21.90
CA ILE A 47 -33.40 2.20 20.62
C ILE A 47 -34.48 2.04 19.55
N TYR A 48 -34.45 2.90 18.54
CA TYR A 48 -35.40 2.92 17.44
C TYR A 48 -34.72 2.52 16.14
N LYS A 49 -35.47 1.88 15.25
CA LYS A 49 -35.07 1.64 13.87
C LYS A 49 -35.52 2.80 12.99
N GLY A 50 -34.60 3.39 12.23
CA GLY A 50 -34.87 4.56 11.40
C GLY A 50 -35.00 5.86 12.20
N GLY A 51 -35.48 6.91 11.53
CA GLY A 51 -35.61 8.26 12.11
C GLY A 51 -36.90 8.52 12.89
N GLY A 52 -37.87 7.60 12.84
CA GLY A 52 -39.14 7.71 13.56
C GLY A 52 -39.08 7.14 14.99
N MET A 53 -40.12 7.40 15.78
CA MET A 53 -40.29 6.83 17.13
C MET A 53 -41.22 5.59 17.15
N ASP A 54 -41.75 5.21 15.99
CA ASP A 54 -42.78 4.16 15.91
C ASP A 54 -42.20 2.74 15.93
N ASP A 55 -40.95 2.56 15.50
CA ASP A 55 -40.29 1.25 15.44
C ASP A 55 -39.24 1.10 16.54
N ILE A 56 -39.72 0.85 17.76
CA ILE A 56 -38.86 0.52 18.90
C ILE A 56 -38.25 -0.87 18.68
N ILE A 57 -36.92 -0.95 18.73
CA ILE A 57 -36.17 -2.20 18.77
C ILE A 57 -36.19 -2.76 20.18
N ALA A 58 -35.71 -1.97 21.15
CA ALA A 58 -35.58 -2.39 22.54
C ALA A 58 -35.29 -1.20 23.47
N GLU A 59 -35.44 -1.43 24.78
CA GLU A 59 -35.01 -0.49 25.82
C GLU A 59 -33.82 -1.04 26.60
N ILE A 60 -32.77 -0.24 26.76
CA ILE A 60 -31.54 -0.64 27.48
C ILE A 60 -31.25 0.30 28.66
N PRO A 61 -30.79 -0.21 29.82
CA PRO A 61 -30.35 0.63 30.93
C PRO A 61 -29.19 1.55 30.54
N VAL A 62 -29.28 2.84 30.92
CA VAL A 62 -28.25 3.85 30.62
C VAL A 62 -26.90 3.49 31.23
N ARG A 63 -26.89 2.89 32.43
CA ARG A 63 -25.66 2.45 33.10
C ARG A 63 -24.91 1.40 32.29
N LEU A 64 -25.64 0.41 31.77
CA LEU A 64 -25.08 -0.62 30.89
C LEU A 64 -24.48 0.00 29.62
N VAL A 65 -25.17 0.94 28.97
CA VAL A 65 -24.63 1.64 27.78
C VAL A 65 -23.35 2.39 28.10
N LYS A 66 -23.31 3.16 29.19
CA LYS A 66 -22.11 3.89 29.62
C LYS A 66 -20.92 2.98 29.88
N GLN A 67 -21.16 1.81 30.45
CA GLN A 67 -20.12 0.87 30.82
C GLN A 67 -19.59 0.08 29.61
N ALA A 68 -20.48 -0.33 28.70
CA ALA A 68 -20.16 -1.30 27.66
C ALA A 68 -19.87 -0.69 26.28
N SER A 69 -20.39 0.50 25.97
CA SER A 69 -20.32 1.10 24.62
C SER A 69 -19.19 2.10 24.46
N LEU A 70 -18.40 1.92 23.40
CA LEU A 70 -17.38 2.87 22.91
C LEU A 70 -18.00 4.18 22.39
N ILE A 71 -19.28 4.15 22.01
CA ILE A 71 -20.01 5.30 21.47
C ILE A 71 -21.13 5.75 22.43
N SER A 72 -21.02 5.42 23.72
CA SER A 72 -22.02 5.72 24.74
C SER A 72 -22.41 7.21 24.77
N ARG A 73 -21.46 8.12 24.54
CA ARG A 73 -21.74 9.57 24.44
C ARG A 73 -22.70 9.90 23.29
N THR A 74 -22.52 9.25 22.14
CA THR A 74 -23.37 9.43 20.96
C THR A 74 -24.75 8.83 21.20
N LEU A 75 -24.81 7.61 21.74
CA LEU A 75 -26.08 6.93 22.04
C LEU A 75 -26.92 7.71 23.06
N LEU A 76 -26.26 8.33 24.04
CA LEU A 76 -26.92 9.03 25.14
C LEU A 76 -26.99 10.56 24.94
N ALA A 77 -26.69 11.07 23.74
CA ALA A 77 -26.71 12.51 23.47
C ALA A 77 -28.11 13.11 23.63
N SER A 78 -29.16 12.32 23.33
CA SER A 78 -30.57 12.74 23.41
C SER A 78 -31.40 11.76 24.23
N PRO A 79 -31.25 11.71 25.58
CA PRO A 79 -31.94 10.72 26.42
C PRO A 79 -33.46 10.76 26.29
N LYS A 80 -34.04 11.94 26.02
CA LYS A 80 -35.49 12.13 25.85
C LYS A 80 -36.05 11.48 24.57
N PHE A 81 -35.22 11.41 23.53
CA PHE A 81 -35.65 10.94 22.20
C PHE A 81 -35.14 9.53 21.90
N GLY A 82 -34.19 9.01 22.69
CA GLY A 82 -33.55 7.73 22.46
C GLY A 82 -32.50 7.78 21.35
N THR A 83 -32.01 6.59 20.98
CA THR A 83 -31.05 6.41 19.91
C THR A 83 -31.75 5.88 18.66
N HIS A 84 -31.48 6.50 17.52
CA HIS A 84 -31.99 6.06 16.22
C HIS A 84 -30.90 5.32 15.43
N PHE A 85 -31.21 4.09 15.01
CA PHE A 85 -30.36 3.31 14.12
C PHE A 85 -30.76 3.50 12.65
N PRO A 86 -29.85 3.21 11.71
CA PRO A 86 -30.18 3.25 10.28
C PRO A 86 -31.38 2.38 9.91
N TYR A 87 -32.16 2.78 8.90
CA TYR A 87 -33.35 2.06 8.45
C TYR A 87 -33.06 0.64 7.95
N ASP A 88 -31.84 0.42 7.45
CA ASP A 88 -31.40 -0.87 6.94
C ASP A 88 -30.96 -1.83 8.05
N CYS A 89 -30.91 -1.42 9.33
CA CYS A 89 -30.43 -2.30 10.39
C CYS A 89 -31.34 -3.53 10.59
N ASP A 90 -30.72 -4.68 10.85
CA ASP A 90 -31.45 -5.89 11.22
C ASP A 90 -31.94 -5.81 12.68
N LYS A 91 -33.27 -5.76 12.85
CA LYS A 91 -33.91 -5.56 14.16
C LYS A 91 -33.68 -6.75 15.09
N GLU A 92 -33.77 -7.96 14.56
CA GLU A 92 -33.66 -9.20 15.35
C GLU A 92 -32.22 -9.42 15.84
N GLY A 93 -31.21 -9.17 15.01
CA GLY A 93 -29.80 -9.24 15.41
C GLY A 93 -29.46 -8.28 16.54
N VAL A 94 -29.96 -7.04 16.46
CA VAL A 94 -29.82 -6.05 17.56
C VAL A 94 -30.54 -6.55 18.82
N LEU A 95 -31.77 -7.02 18.69
CA LEU A 95 -32.57 -7.49 19.82
C LEU A 95 -31.92 -8.69 20.52
N GLU A 96 -31.43 -9.67 19.76
CA GLU A 96 -30.77 -10.86 20.28
C GLU A 96 -29.46 -10.52 21.00
N PHE A 97 -28.67 -9.60 20.43
CA PHE A 97 -27.50 -9.07 21.11
C PHE A 97 -27.85 -8.36 22.43
N LEU A 98 -28.91 -7.55 22.45
CA LEU A 98 -29.37 -6.88 23.67
C LEU A 98 -29.89 -7.87 24.72
N ARG A 99 -30.57 -8.95 24.31
CA ARG A 99 -30.97 -10.05 25.21
C ARG A 99 -29.76 -10.69 25.87
N TYR A 100 -28.68 -10.92 25.11
CA TYR A 100 -27.42 -11.40 25.66
C TYR A 100 -26.85 -10.44 26.72
N LEU A 101 -26.82 -9.13 26.46
CA LEU A 101 -26.35 -8.16 27.45
C LEU A 101 -27.22 -8.13 28.73
N VAL A 102 -28.54 -8.25 28.59
CA VAL A 102 -29.45 -8.35 29.75
C VAL A 102 -29.25 -9.66 30.52
N TYR A 103 -28.93 -10.75 29.83
CA TYR A 103 -28.54 -12.00 30.49
C TYR A 103 -27.26 -11.82 31.32
N LEU A 104 -26.25 -11.13 30.78
CA LEU A 104 -25.00 -10.85 31.50
C LEU A 104 -25.24 -10.05 32.79
N THR A 105 -26.21 -9.11 32.78
CA THR A 105 -26.53 -8.32 33.98
C THR A 105 -27.35 -9.05 35.02
N ARG A 106 -27.90 -10.24 34.72
CA ARG A 106 -28.76 -11.03 35.63
C ARG A 106 -28.09 -12.29 36.15
N THR A 107 -27.06 -12.78 35.47
CA THR A 107 -26.38 -14.03 35.83
C THR A 107 -25.62 -13.87 37.14
N GLU A 108 -25.77 -14.82 38.08
CA GLU A 108 -24.99 -14.88 39.33
C GLU A 108 -23.59 -15.46 39.09
N ASP A 109 -23.53 -16.50 38.27
CA ASP A 109 -22.29 -17.21 37.93
C ASP A 109 -21.35 -16.38 37.04
N ARG A 110 -20.20 -16.97 36.70
CA ARG A 110 -19.28 -16.40 35.72
C ARG A 110 -19.99 -16.33 34.36
N PRO A 111 -20.10 -15.14 33.74
CA PRO A 111 -20.81 -15.02 32.48
C PRO A 111 -20.06 -15.74 31.34
N VAL A 112 -20.84 -16.42 30.49
CA VAL A 112 -20.31 -17.14 29.33
C VAL A 112 -20.25 -16.20 28.12
N PRO A 113 -19.24 -16.33 27.24
CA PRO A 113 -19.24 -15.65 25.94
C PRO A 113 -20.51 -15.93 25.13
N MET A 114 -20.91 -14.99 24.27
CA MET A 114 -22.06 -15.19 23.40
C MET A 114 -21.85 -16.41 22.52
N VAL A 115 -22.79 -17.35 22.51
CA VAL A 115 -22.66 -18.57 21.72
C VAL A 115 -23.00 -18.24 20.26
N ARG A 116 -22.14 -18.70 19.35
CA ARG A 116 -22.36 -18.67 17.90
C ARG A 116 -23.61 -19.50 17.55
N LYS A 117 -24.45 -19.00 16.65
CA LYS A 117 -25.62 -19.72 16.15
C LYS A 117 -25.23 -20.68 15.03
N ASP A 118 -26.13 -21.57 14.65
CA ASP A 118 -25.91 -22.48 13.51
C ASP A 118 -26.13 -21.81 12.15
N LYS A 119 -26.56 -20.54 12.14
CA LYS A 119 -26.89 -19.80 10.92
C LYS A 119 -26.03 -18.55 10.80
N THR A 120 -25.23 -18.51 9.73
CA THR A 120 -24.33 -17.40 9.37
C THR A 120 -25.01 -16.04 9.39
N ARG A 121 -26.22 -15.92 8.82
CA ARG A 121 -26.98 -14.67 8.77
C ARG A 121 -27.28 -14.11 10.16
N GLU A 122 -27.76 -14.95 11.07
CA GLU A 122 -28.15 -14.52 12.42
C GLU A 122 -26.93 -14.00 13.18
N ASP A 123 -25.82 -14.72 13.11
CA ASP A 123 -24.55 -14.32 13.74
C ASP A 123 -23.99 -13.01 13.19
N LEU A 124 -24.01 -12.82 11.87
CA LEU A 124 -23.53 -11.58 11.27
C LEU A 124 -24.44 -10.39 11.61
N CYS A 125 -25.77 -10.58 11.64
CA CYS A 125 -26.70 -9.55 12.10
C CYS A 125 -26.47 -9.19 13.58
N ILE A 126 -26.18 -10.18 14.43
CA ILE A 126 -25.80 -9.97 15.84
C ILE A 126 -24.50 -9.15 15.94
N CYS A 127 -23.48 -9.52 15.16
CA CYS A 127 -22.22 -8.77 15.10
C CYS A 127 -22.43 -7.32 14.63
N GLY A 128 -23.27 -7.14 13.61
CA GLY A 128 -23.68 -5.83 13.12
C GLY A 128 -24.43 -5.01 14.18
N GLY A 129 -25.31 -5.64 14.94
CA GLY A 129 -26.04 -4.99 16.03
C GLY A 129 -25.11 -4.55 17.17
N ALA A 130 -24.16 -5.42 17.54
CA ALA A 130 -23.11 -5.07 18.49
C ALA A 130 -22.22 -3.93 17.96
N TYR A 131 -21.94 -3.90 16.66
CA TYR A 131 -21.22 -2.81 16.02
C TYR A 131 -21.96 -1.47 16.10
N LEU A 132 -23.26 -1.45 15.78
CA LEU A 132 -24.10 -0.25 15.88
C LEU A 132 -24.19 0.31 17.30
N LEU A 133 -24.06 -0.55 18.31
CA LEU A 133 -24.00 -0.17 19.72
C LEU A 133 -22.59 0.21 20.19
N GLY A 134 -21.54 0.03 19.37
CA GLY A 134 -20.14 0.18 19.78
C GLY A 134 -19.72 -0.78 20.88
N MET A 135 -20.24 -2.01 20.84
CA MET A 135 -20.03 -3.07 21.81
C MET A 135 -19.47 -4.34 21.14
N GLN A 136 -18.65 -4.18 20.10
CA GLN A 136 -18.13 -5.27 19.25
C GLN A 136 -17.36 -6.34 20.04
N LYS A 137 -16.74 -5.96 21.17
CA LYS A 137 -15.92 -6.87 22.00
C LYS A 137 -16.66 -8.12 22.50
N TYR A 138 -17.99 -8.09 22.52
CA TYR A 138 -18.82 -9.21 22.96
C TYR A 138 -19.15 -10.20 21.84
N THR A 139 -18.98 -9.81 20.58
CA THR A 139 -19.26 -10.62 19.38
C THR A 139 -18.02 -10.80 18.50
N GLU A 140 -16.87 -10.28 18.90
CA GLU A 140 -15.62 -10.31 18.14
C GLU A 140 -15.18 -11.74 17.80
N HIS A 141 -15.35 -12.69 18.72
CA HIS A 141 -15.00 -14.09 18.48
C HIS A 141 -15.91 -14.75 17.43
N ILE A 142 -17.18 -14.34 17.33
CA ILE A 142 -18.11 -14.80 16.30
C ILE A 142 -17.69 -14.24 14.94
N TYR A 143 -17.45 -12.93 14.86
CA TYR A 143 -16.99 -12.29 13.63
C TYR A 143 -15.65 -12.89 13.15
N LYS A 144 -14.70 -13.09 14.06
CA LYS A 144 -13.41 -13.68 13.76
C LYS A 144 -13.53 -15.12 13.24
N HIS A 145 -14.45 -15.91 13.78
CA HIS A 145 -14.71 -17.25 13.27
C HIS A 145 -15.07 -17.23 11.77
N TYR A 146 -16.00 -16.38 11.35
CA TYR A 146 -16.37 -16.27 9.93
C TYR A 146 -15.26 -15.68 9.08
N TRP A 147 -14.48 -14.72 9.63
CA TRP A 147 -13.30 -14.19 8.95
C TRP A 147 -12.25 -15.26 8.67
N ASP A 148 -11.93 -16.08 9.67
CA ASP A 148 -10.95 -17.16 9.57
C ASP A 148 -11.49 -18.26 8.64
N TYR A 149 -12.75 -18.65 8.79
CA TYR A 149 -13.45 -19.61 7.91
C TYR A 149 -13.34 -19.20 6.43
N TRP A 150 -13.76 -17.98 6.06
CA TRP A 150 -13.66 -17.52 4.66
C TRP A 150 -12.25 -17.12 4.21
N THR A 151 -11.26 -17.19 5.09
CA THR A 151 -9.86 -17.13 4.68
C THR A 151 -9.37 -18.49 4.19
N GLU A 152 -9.92 -19.57 4.74
CA GLU A 152 -9.53 -20.96 4.43
C GLU A 152 -10.44 -21.63 3.40
N THR A 153 -11.70 -21.21 3.32
CA THR A 153 -12.72 -21.82 2.46
C THR A 153 -13.39 -20.79 1.56
N ILE A 154 -13.70 -21.19 0.32
CA ILE A 154 -14.52 -20.39 -0.61
C ILE A 154 -15.96 -20.42 -0.09
N PRO A 155 -16.62 -19.26 0.12
CA PRO A 155 -18.01 -19.23 0.56
C PRO A 155 -18.92 -19.82 -0.51
N ASP A 156 -19.98 -20.50 -0.08
CA ASP A 156 -21.04 -20.94 -0.99
C ASP A 156 -21.93 -19.76 -1.45
N TYR A 157 -22.81 -20.02 -2.41
CA TYR A 157 -23.71 -18.97 -2.94
C TYR A 157 -24.66 -18.40 -1.89
N GLU A 158 -25.08 -19.18 -0.90
CA GLU A 158 -25.96 -18.71 0.18
C GLU A 158 -25.21 -17.76 1.12
N GLU A 159 -23.97 -18.08 1.47
CA GLU A 159 -23.08 -17.23 2.25
C GLU A 159 -22.74 -15.93 1.52
N ILE A 160 -22.48 -16.00 0.21
CA ILE A 160 -22.28 -14.81 -0.63
C ILE A 160 -23.54 -13.94 -0.61
N ASP A 161 -24.73 -14.53 -0.77
CA ASP A 161 -26.01 -13.81 -0.69
C ASP A 161 -26.17 -13.13 0.69
N ILE A 162 -25.86 -13.82 1.78
CA ILE A 162 -25.93 -13.27 3.14
C ILE A 162 -25.02 -12.05 3.29
N ILE A 163 -23.76 -12.13 2.85
CA ILE A 163 -22.79 -11.04 2.99
C ILE A 163 -23.16 -9.84 2.12
N THR A 164 -23.63 -10.09 0.89
CA THR A 164 -24.00 -9.03 -0.04
C THR A 164 -25.30 -8.31 0.34
N GLN A 165 -26.21 -9.02 1.00
CA GLN A 165 -27.45 -8.47 1.58
C GLN A 165 -27.24 -7.84 2.96
N LEU A 166 -26.06 -8.01 3.58
CA LEU A 166 -25.78 -7.43 4.88
C LEU A 166 -25.86 -5.89 4.80
N PRO A 167 -26.59 -5.23 5.73
CA PRO A 167 -26.73 -3.79 5.71
C PRO A 167 -25.37 -3.07 5.77
N ALA A 168 -25.20 -2.00 4.99
CA ALA A 168 -23.95 -1.24 4.97
C ALA A 168 -23.66 -0.59 6.34
N SER A 169 -24.70 -0.34 7.12
CA SER A 169 -24.60 0.14 8.50
C SER A 169 -24.03 -0.89 9.48
N MET A 170 -24.17 -2.19 9.16
CA MET A 170 -23.76 -3.31 10.00
C MET A 170 -22.36 -3.85 9.67
N ASP A 171 -21.90 -3.70 8.43
CA ASP A 171 -20.52 -3.99 8.03
C ASP A 171 -19.79 -2.71 7.64
N LYS A 172 -19.14 -2.08 8.63
CA LYS A 172 -18.41 -0.81 8.42
C LYS A 172 -17.42 -0.95 7.28
N ASN A 173 -17.54 -0.07 6.28
CA ASN A 173 -16.70 -0.09 5.08
C ASN A 173 -16.79 -1.41 4.30
N ALA A 174 -17.86 -2.18 4.48
CA ALA A 174 -18.12 -3.43 3.80
C ALA A 174 -16.91 -4.39 3.90
N ARG A 175 -16.34 -4.59 5.11
CA ARG A 175 -15.10 -5.35 5.30
C ARG A 175 -15.24 -6.81 4.87
N LEU A 176 -16.33 -7.47 5.25
CA LEU A 176 -16.56 -8.86 4.85
C LEU A 176 -16.84 -8.93 3.35
N PHE A 177 -17.71 -8.05 2.85
CA PHE A 177 -18.00 -7.96 1.43
C PHE A 177 -16.73 -7.75 0.59
N ASN A 178 -15.87 -6.80 0.98
CA ASN A 178 -14.63 -6.51 0.28
C ASN A 178 -13.64 -7.67 0.36
N LYS A 179 -13.56 -8.38 1.51
CA LYS A 179 -12.73 -9.60 1.62
C LYS A 179 -13.17 -10.63 0.58
N ILE A 180 -14.45 -11.00 0.60
CA ILE A 180 -15.00 -11.99 -0.33
C ILE A 180 -14.87 -11.54 -1.80
N ALA A 181 -15.18 -10.28 -2.11
CA ALA A 181 -15.04 -9.75 -3.46
C ALA A 181 -13.58 -9.83 -3.96
N ASN A 182 -12.60 -9.55 -3.10
CA ASN A 182 -11.18 -9.69 -3.46
C ASN A 182 -10.80 -11.15 -3.71
N ASP A 183 -11.20 -12.08 -2.83
CA ASP A 183 -10.87 -13.49 -3.00
C ASP A 183 -11.51 -14.06 -4.28
N LEU A 184 -12.80 -13.76 -4.51
CA LEU A 184 -13.51 -14.19 -5.71
C LEU A 184 -12.91 -13.54 -6.98
N ALA A 185 -12.48 -12.28 -6.92
CA ALA A 185 -11.80 -11.64 -8.05
C ALA A 185 -10.50 -12.35 -8.43
N VAL A 186 -9.73 -12.80 -7.43
CA VAL A 186 -8.53 -13.63 -7.64
C VAL A 186 -8.91 -14.94 -8.34
N LEU A 187 -9.95 -15.64 -7.88
CA LEU A 187 -10.39 -16.90 -8.50
C LEU A 187 -10.85 -16.69 -9.97
N VAL A 188 -11.61 -15.64 -10.23
CA VAL A 188 -12.06 -15.28 -11.60
C VAL A 188 -10.86 -14.96 -12.49
N ARG A 189 -9.89 -14.18 -11.99
CA ARG A 189 -8.69 -13.82 -12.75
C ARG A 189 -7.84 -15.02 -13.14
N HIS A 190 -7.85 -16.07 -12.32
CA HIS A 190 -7.07 -17.29 -12.55
C HIS A 190 -7.89 -18.41 -13.19
N ASP A 191 -9.15 -18.16 -13.57
CA ASP A 191 -10.09 -19.17 -14.09
C ASP A 191 -10.23 -20.39 -13.17
N THR A 192 -10.13 -20.19 -11.85
CA THR A 192 -10.21 -21.24 -10.81
C THR A 192 -11.49 -21.13 -9.97
N ALA A 193 -12.50 -20.41 -10.43
CA ALA A 193 -13.79 -20.35 -9.76
C ALA A 193 -14.47 -21.74 -9.80
N PRO A 194 -15.08 -22.21 -8.70
CA PRO A 194 -15.93 -23.39 -8.75
C PRO A 194 -17.11 -23.10 -9.68
N ASP A 195 -17.42 -24.06 -10.57
CA ASP A 195 -18.56 -24.00 -11.50
C ASP A 195 -18.65 -22.67 -12.28
N PRO A 196 -17.66 -22.36 -13.15
CA PRO A 196 -17.47 -21.03 -13.73
C PRO A 196 -18.69 -20.51 -14.51
N GLU A 197 -19.44 -21.39 -15.16
CA GLU A 197 -20.67 -21.02 -15.88
C GLU A 197 -21.80 -20.64 -14.94
N GLU A 198 -21.99 -21.39 -13.85
CA GLU A 198 -23.01 -21.06 -12.82
C GLU A 198 -22.62 -19.80 -12.05
N PHE A 199 -21.33 -19.65 -11.73
CA PHE A 199 -20.82 -18.46 -11.06
C PHE A 199 -21.02 -17.21 -11.92
N LYS A 200 -20.79 -17.32 -13.23
CA LYS A 200 -21.04 -16.24 -14.19
C LYS A 200 -22.53 -15.89 -14.26
N ASP A 201 -23.41 -16.88 -14.39
CA ASP A 201 -24.87 -16.65 -14.39
C ASP A 201 -25.34 -16.01 -13.07
N TYR A 202 -24.81 -16.46 -11.93
CA TYR A 202 -25.08 -15.89 -10.62
C TYR A 202 -24.68 -14.40 -10.53
N LEU A 203 -23.49 -14.03 -11.03
CA LEU A 203 -23.03 -12.64 -11.07
C LEU A 203 -23.87 -11.76 -12.01
N GLU A 204 -24.32 -12.31 -13.14
CA GLU A 204 -25.12 -11.58 -14.14
C GLU A 204 -26.58 -11.40 -13.71
N THR A 205 -27.17 -12.39 -13.02
CA THR A 205 -28.61 -12.42 -12.72
C THR A 205 -28.96 -12.02 -11.29
N LYS A 206 -28.18 -12.44 -10.30
CA LYS A 206 -28.53 -12.26 -8.87
C LYS A 206 -27.71 -11.17 -8.19
N ASN A 207 -26.41 -11.06 -8.48
CA ASN A 207 -25.50 -10.24 -7.67
C ASN A 207 -24.69 -9.21 -8.47
N LEU A 208 -25.38 -8.24 -9.08
CA LEU A 208 -24.76 -7.17 -9.86
C LEU A 208 -23.72 -6.37 -9.07
N ARG A 209 -23.98 -6.13 -7.78
CA ARG A 209 -23.05 -5.40 -6.90
C ARG A 209 -21.72 -6.15 -6.75
N LEU A 210 -21.76 -7.47 -6.58
CA LEU A 210 -20.55 -8.28 -6.49
C LEU A 210 -19.81 -8.33 -7.83
N ARG A 211 -20.54 -8.48 -8.95
CA ARG A 211 -19.97 -8.44 -10.30
C ARG A 211 -19.18 -7.16 -10.54
N ASP A 212 -19.77 -6.02 -10.23
CA ASP A 212 -19.14 -4.72 -10.44
C ASP A 212 -17.90 -4.56 -9.55
N ALA A 213 -17.97 -5.03 -8.29
CA ALA A 213 -16.82 -5.03 -7.39
C ALA A 213 -15.66 -5.91 -7.88
N ILE A 214 -15.94 -7.14 -8.32
CA ILE A 214 -14.94 -8.05 -8.89
C ILE A 214 -14.30 -7.43 -10.14
N THR A 215 -15.12 -6.83 -11.01
CA THR A 215 -14.66 -6.17 -12.24
C THR A 215 -13.71 -5.02 -11.91
N GLU A 216 -14.07 -4.18 -10.95
CA GLU A 216 -13.22 -3.06 -10.52
C GLU A 216 -11.89 -3.55 -9.92
N ILE A 217 -11.93 -4.57 -9.05
CA ILE A 217 -10.72 -5.15 -8.44
C ILE A 217 -9.78 -5.69 -9.54
N ASN A 218 -10.32 -6.39 -10.53
CA ASN A 218 -9.54 -6.93 -11.64
C ASN A 218 -9.02 -5.84 -12.58
N ASN A 219 -9.77 -4.76 -12.82
CA ASN A 219 -9.29 -3.60 -13.58
C ASN A 219 -8.12 -2.90 -12.88
N VAL A 220 -8.24 -2.67 -11.58
CA VAL A 220 -7.17 -2.09 -10.75
C VAL A 220 -5.93 -2.98 -10.82
N HIS A 221 -6.09 -4.29 -10.68
CA HIS A 221 -4.98 -5.23 -10.80
C HIS A 221 -4.32 -5.20 -12.20
N ALA A 222 -5.09 -5.24 -13.28
CA ALA A 222 -4.58 -5.17 -14.64
C ALA A 222 -3.78 -3.87 -14.90
N TYR A 223 -4.23 -2.74 -14.34
CA TYR A 223 -3.48 -1.49 -14.37
C TYR A 223 -2.12 -1.59 -13.66
N TYR A 224 -2.08 -2.22 -12.49
CA TYR A 224 -0.82 -2.42 -11.74
C TYR A 224 0.15 -3.34 -12.47
N VAL A 225 -0.32 -4.46 -13.03
CA VAL A 225 0.52 -5.39 -13.81
C VAL A 225 1.15 -4.67 -15.00
N LYS A 226 0.36 -3.90 -15.76
CA LYS A 226 0.87 -3.09 -16.88
C LYS A 226 1.92 -2.07 -16.43
N LYS A 227 1.68 -1.39 -15.30
CA LYS A 227 2.62 -0.41 -14.72
C LYS A 227 3.94 -1.06 -14.31
N GLU A 228 3.88 -2.28 -13.78
CA GLU A 228 5.05 -3.06 -13.40
C GLU A 228 5.84 -3.52 -14.64
N GLU A 229 5.18 -4.02 -15.67
CA GLU A 229 5.80 -4.36 -16.95
C GLU A 229 6.49 -3.15 -17.60
N GLU A 230 5.84 -1.98 -17.60
CA GLU A 230 6.43 -0.72 -18.08
C GLU A 230 7.64 -0.28 -17.25
N HIS A 231 7.66 -0.60 -15.95
CA HIS A 231 8.80 -0.30 -15.07
C HIS A 231 9.97 -1.24 -15.34
N VAL A 232 9.72 -2.55 -15.43
CA VAL A 232 10.73 -3.56 -15.77
C VAL A 232 11.34 -3.28 -17.14
N GLU A 233 10.53 -2.95 -18.15
CA GLU A 233 11.01 -2.62 -19.49
C GLU A 233 11.89 -1.36 -19.51
N ARG A 234 11.53 -0.34 -18.71
CA ARG A 234 12.36 0.86 -18.55
C ARG A 234 13.69 0.55 -17.88
N GLN A 235 13.70 -0.30 -16.85
CA GLN A 235 14.93 -0.75 -16.21
C GLN A 235 15.82 -1.52 -17.19
N ARG A 236 15.27 -2.46 -17.95
CA ARG A 236 16.00 -3.21 -18.99
C ARG A 236 16.65 -2.29 -20.02
N LYS A 237 15.91 -1.31 -20.54
CA LYS A 237 16.45 -0.32 -21.50
C LYS A 237 17.56 0.54 -20.90
N MET A 238 17.44 0.90 -19.62
CA MET A 238 18.47 1.65 -18.92
C MET A 238 19.76 0.83 -18.78
N GLU A 239 19.64 -0.43 -18.37
CA GLU A 239 20.79 -1.35 -18.27
C GLU A 239 21.45 -1.65 -19.62
N GLU A 240 20.67 -1.78 -20.70
CA GLU A 240 21.21 -1.90 -22.06
C GLU A 240 21.95 -0.64 -22.50
N ALA A 241 21.40 0.55 -22.20
CA ALA A 241 22.04 1.82 -22.52
C ALA A 241 23.34 2.03 -21.72
N ASP A 242 23.35 1.64 -20.45
CA ASP A 242 24.54 1.74 -19.60
C ASP A 242 25.63 0.76 -20.08
N ARG A 243 25.29 -0.48 -20.43
CA ARG A 243 26.24 -1.44 -21.04
C ARG A 243 26.80 -0.93 -22.36
N ALA A 244 25.96 -0.42 -23.26
CA ALA A 244 26.43 0.15 -24.53
C ALA A 244 27.36 1.36 -24.31
N ARG A 245 27.11 2.17 -23.26
CA ARG A 245 27.96 3.29 -22.88
C ARG A 245 29.30 2.82 -22.32
N GLU A 246 29.31 1.75 -21.53
CA GLU A 246 30.53 1.14 -20.99
C GLU A 246 31.39 0.57 -22.12
N GLU A 247 30.81 -0.21 -23.04
CA GLU A 247 31.49 -0.74 -24.22
C GLU A 247 32.10 0.38 -25.10
N LEU A 248 31.35 1.48 -25.29
CA LEU A 248 31.85 2.64 -26.02
C LEU A 248 33.04 3.29 -25.31
N LEU A 249 33.00 3.38 -23.98
CA LEU A 249 34.08 3.94 -23.18
C LEU A 249 35.33 3.06 -23.22
N GLU A 250 35.18 1.74 -23.10
CA GLU A 250 36.26 0.77 -23.24
C GLU A 250 36.91 0.84 -24.62
N ALA A 251 36.10 0.85 -25.68
CA ALA A 251 36.59 1.01 -27.05
C ALA A 251 37.35 2.33 -27.26
N LYS A 252 36.92 3.41 -26.59
CA LYS A 252 37.63 4.69 -26.64
C LYS A 252 38.98 4.61 -25.91
N VAL A 253 39.02 4.03 -24.71
CA VAL A 253 40.25 3.83 -23.93
C VAL A 253 41.25 2.97 -24.72
N GLU A 254 40.79 1.91 -25.39
CA GLU A 254 41.67 1.05 -26.18
C GLU A 254 42.25 1.77 -27.40
N ARG A 255 41.44 2.56 -28.12
CA ARG A 255 41.95 3.42 -29.20
C ARG A 255 42.98 4.43 -28.72
N GLU A 256 42.77 5.04 -27.55
CA GLU A 256 43.73 5.98 -26.96
C GLU A 256 45.06 5.28 -26.61
N ARG A 257 45.00 4.04 -26.09
CA ARG A 257 46.19 3.21 -25.85
C ARG A 257 46.92 2.87 -27.15
N GLU A 258 46.20 2.43 -28.18
CA GLU A 258 46.79 2.12 -29.49
C GLU A 258 47.47 3.36 -30.11
N MET A 259 46.81 4.52 -30.05
CA MET A 259 47.39 5.78 -30.51
C MET A 259 48.68 6.12 -29.75
N HIS A 260 48.67 6.00 -28.41
CA HIS A 260 49.85 6.27 -27.60
C HIS A 260 51.02 5.31 -27.91
N VAL A 261 50.72 4.02 -28.15
CA VAL A 261 51.73 3.03 -28.57
C VAL A 261 52.31 3.40 -29.95
N GLN A 262 51.47 3.77 -30.91
CA GLN A 262 51.92 4.22 -32.23
C GLN A 262 52.77 5.50 -32.16
N GLU A 263 52.38 6.48 -31.34
CA GLU A 263 53.13 7.70 -31.11
C GLU A 263 54.49 7.41 -30.47
N LYS A 264 54.53 6.52 -29.47
CA LYS A 264 55.77 6.07 -28.85
C LYS A 264 56.70 5.41 -29.87
N HIS A 265 56.20 4.50 -30.71
CA HIS A 265 57.01 3.89 -31.78
C HIS A 265 57.50 4.92 -32.80
N LYS A 266 56.67 5.89 -33.20
CA LYS A 266 57.09 6.99 -34.09
C LYS A 266 58.20 7.82 -33.46
N PHE A 267 58.06 8.15 -32.17
CA PHE A 267 59.06 8.93 -31.43
C PHE A 267 60.38 8.16 -31.29
N GLU A 268 60.33 6.88 -30.94
CA GLU A 268 61.51 6.00 -30.86
C GLU A 268 62.21 5.87 -32.22
N ALA A 269 61.46 5.70 -33.31
CA ALA A 269 62.02 5.64 -34.66
C ALA A 269 62.69 6.95 -35.09
N ILE A 270 62.07 8.10 -34.78
CA ILE A 270 62.65 9.43 -35.02
C ILE A 270 63.94 9.59 -34.22
N ASN A 271 63.95 9.20 -32.95
CA ASN A 271 65.14 9.28 -32.09
C ASN A 271 66.26 8.36 -32.56
N ALA A 272 65.94 7.12 -32.95
CA ALA A 272 66.92 6.19 -33.51
C ALA A 272 67.54 6.73 -34.81
N ARG A 273 66.71 7.28 -35.71
CA ARG A 273 67.19 7.94 -36.95
C ARG A 273 68.08 9.14 -36.64
N ASN A 274 67.69 9.98 -35.67
CA ASN A 274 68.49 11.12 -35.24
C ASN A 274 69.83 10.69 -34.63
N ALA A 275 69.84 9.67 -33.77
CA ALA A 275 71.06 9.14 -33.16
C ALA A 275 72.03 8.53 -34.20
N ALA A 276 71.50 7.87 -35.23
CA ALA A 276 72.28 7.36 -36.35
C ALA A 276 72.91 8.49 -37.18
N LEU A 277 72.14 9.54 -37.49
CA LEU A 277 72.64 10.74 -38.17
C LEU A 277 73.73 11.43 -37.33
N GLU A 278 73.53 11.56 -36.02
CA GLU A 278 74.50 12.19 -35.12
C GLU A 278 75.80 11.37 -35.02
N SER A 279 75.70 10.04 -35.00
CA SER A 279 76.85 9.13 -35.01
C SER A 279 77.63 9.23 -36.33
N SER A 280 76.94 9.26 -37.47
CA SER A 280 77.55 9.48 -38.80
C SER A 280 78.27 10.84 -38.88
N ILE A 281 77.62 11.91 -38.39
CA ILE A 281 78.21 13.25 -38.31
C ILE A 281 79.50 13.23 -37.47
N LYS A 282 79.47 12.59 -36.29
CA LYS A 282 80.64 12.47 -35.39
C LYS A 282 81.78 11.70 -36.06
N GLU A 283 81.49 10.65 -36.82
CA GLU A 283 82.50 9.89 -37.55
C GLU A 283 83.12 10.71 -38.70
N LYS A 284 82.29 11.37 -39.52
CA LYS A 284 82.75 12.26 -40.61
C LYS A 284 83.57 13.44 -40.10
N MET A 285 83.24 13.96 -38.92
CA MET A 285 84.04 15.01 -38.28
C MET A 285 85.46 14.55 -37.92
N LYS A 286 85.70 13.26 -37.68
CA LYS A 286 87.03 12.71 -37.39
C LYS A 286 87.87 12.46 -38.64
N LYS A 287 87.24 12.24 -39.80
CA LYS A 287 87.90 11.96 -41.08
C LYS A 287 87.91 13.22 -41.97
N ALA A 288 89.07 13.83 -42.18
CA ALA A 288 89.20 15.00 -43.07
C ALA A 288 88.76 14.67 -44.52
N GLY A 289 88.20 15.65 -45.24
CA GLY A 289 87.75 15.50 -46.63
C GLY A 289 86.38 14.83 -46.89
N GLN A 290 85.65 14.33 -45.88
CA GLN A 290 84.33 13.72 -46.11
C GLN A 290 83.18 14.74 -46.16
N MET A 291 82.32 14.68 -47.19
CA MET A 291 81.15 15.55 -47.32
C MET A 291 79.94 15.04 -46.51
N PHE A 292 79.27 15.96 -45.81
CA PHE A 292 77.98 15.68 -45.15
C PHE A 292 76.87 15.49 -46.19
N THR A 293 76.00 14.51 -45.97
CA THR A 293 74.77 14.31 -46.76
C THR A 293 73.78 15.45 -46.51
N THR A 294 72.79 15.61 -47.39
CA THR A 294 71.75 16.63 -47.21
C THR A 294 70.99 16.45 -45.90
N GLU A 295 70.69 15.21 -45.51
CA GLU A 295 69.99 14.90 -44.25
C GLU A 295 70.86 15.24 -43.01
N GLU A 296 72.16 14.93 -43.05
CA GLU A 296 73.10 15.28 -41.98
C GLU A 296 73.26 16.80 -41.84
N LYS A 297 73.31 17.53 -42.97
CA LYS A 297 73.36 19.01 -42.96
C LYS A 297 72.11 19.60 -42.32
N GLN A 298 70.94 19.09 -42.68
CA GLN A 298 69.67 19.52 -42.10
C GLN A 298 69.58 19.20 -40.61
N HIS A 299 69.99 18.00 -40.20
CA HIS A 299 70.04 17.59 -38.80
C HIS A 299 71.02 18.45 -37.98
N TRP A 300 72.21 18.75 -38.53
CA TRP A 300 73.17 19.66 -37.91
C TRP A 300 72.59 21.06 -37.69
N VAL A 301 71.98 21.65 -38.72
CA VAL A 301 71.36 22.99 -38.61
C VAL A 301 70.25 22.96 -37.56
N ARG A 302 69.41 21.92 -37.56
CA ARG A 302 68.31 21.77 -36.61
C ARG A 302 68.79 21.68 -35.16
N THR A 303 69.85 20.92 -34.89
CA THR A 303 70.35 20.64 -33.54
C THR A 303 71.34 21.68 -33.02
N ARG A 304 72.16 22.27 -33.90
CA ARG A 304 73.28 23.16 -33.52
C ARG A 304 73.14 24.59 -34.04
N GLY A 305 72.06 24.91 -34.78
CA GLY A 305 71.74 26.26 -35.26
C GLY A 305 72.72 26.87 -36.28
N THR A 306 73.71 26.11 -36.75
CA THR A 306 74.81 26.61 -37.60
C THR A 306 74.97 25.75 -38.85
N ARG A 307 75.74 26.19 -39.86
CA ARG A 307 76.07 25.34 -41.01
C ARG A 307 77.23 24.41 -40.67
N PRO A 308 77.22 23.13 -41.10
CA PRO A 308 78.33 22.23 -40.83
C PRO A 308 79.61 22.75 -41.53
N PRO A 309 80.79 22.53 -40.92
CA PRO A 309 82.05 22.99 -41.48
C PRO A 309 82.29 22.38 -42.87
N LYS A 310 82.79 23.19 -43.81
CA LYS A 310 83.22 22.70 -45.13
C LYS A 310 84.51 21.91 -44.91
N GLY A 311 84.51 20.61 -45.23
CA GLY A 311 85.67 19.73 -45.03
C GLY A 311 86.95 20.37 -45.58
N ARG A 312 88.02 20.36 -44.76
CA ARG A 312 89.37 20.69 -45.21
C ARG A 312 89.93 19.55 -46.04
#